data_AF-A0AAQ3MQM6-F1
#
_entry.id   AF-A0AAQ3MQM6-F1
#
_cell.length_a   1.000
_cell.length_b   1.000
_cell.length_c   1.000
_cell.angle_alpha   90.00
_cell.angle_beta   90.00
_cell.angle_gamma   90.00
#
_symmetry.space_group_name_H-M   'P 1'
#
loop_
_entity.id
_entity.type
_entity.pdbx_description
1 polymer ?
#
loop_
_entity_poly.entity_id
_entity_poly.type
_entity_poly.pdbx_seq_one_letter_code
_entity_poly.pdbx_strand_id
1 'polypeptide(L)'
;MMAVVSGSGRLQHLDLNLNYNCPIPSFVFCKTLVVLKLTDILVLDNFFVDLPLLKMLYLNDVMLPKYLDLSHVLCGCPNLEDLELNDMDCEIKGKINRFPNLVRASINNGILPLELFKDVHVLKFDWIMSLTKDWLRVLKVLNHCPKLQSLFIGIHKV
;
A
#
# COMPACT_ATOMS: atom_id res chain seq x y z
N MET A 1 -4.46 0.02 29.76
CA MET A 1 -5.89 -0.16 29.45
C MET A 1 -6.44 1.19 29.02
N MET A 2 -6.41 1.50 27.73
CA MET A 2 -6.97 2.74 27.18
C MET A 2 -8.21 2.43 26.36
N ALA A 3 -9.22 3.28 26.54
CA ALA A 3 -10.59 3.09 26.12
C ALA A 3 -10.74 2.88 24.61
N VAL A 4 -11.54 1.87 24.26
CA VAL A 4 -12.12 1.72 22.92
C VAL A 4 -13.03 2.91 22.68
N VAL A 5 -12.58 3.87 21.87
CA VAL A 5 -13.49 4.81 21.23
C VAL A 5 -14.09 4.09 20.02
N SER A 6 -15.07 3.21 20.27
CA SER A 6 -16.02 2.78 19.24
C SER A 6 -17.01 3.93 19.06
N GLY A 7 -16.58 4.95 18.33
CA GLY A 7 -17.24 6.25 18.39
C GLY A 7 -17.17 7.03 17.08
N SER A 8 -17.27 6.40 15.92
CA SER A 8 -17.72 7.09 14.71
C SER A 8 -18.12 6.10 13.61
N GLY A 9 -19.39 5.71 13.57
CA GLY A 9 -19.96 4.94 12.44
C GLY A 9 -20.02 5.72 11.12
N ARG A 10 -19.27 6.83 10.98
CA ARG A 10 -19.26 7.71 9.81
C ARG A 10 -17.85 8.09 9.35
N LEU A 11 -16.80 7.66 10.04
CA LEU A 11 -15.44 8.01 9.63
C LEU A 11 -15.12 7.30 8.31
N GLN A 12 -14.98 8.09 7.25
CA GLN A 12 -14.66 7.59 5.90
C GLN A 12 -13.22 7.92 5.49
N HIS A 13 -12.62 8.93 6.10
CA HIS A 13 -11.29 9.43 5.74
C HIS A 13 -10.46 9.50 7.00
N LEU A 14 -9.37 8.76 7.04
CA LEU A 14 -8.38 8.81 8.10
C LEU A 14 -7.03 9.12 7.49
N ASP A 15 -6.41 10.20 7.96
CA ASP A 15 -5.09 10.65 7.56
C ASP A 15 -4.28 10.87 8.84
N LEU A 16 -3.24 10.07 9.02
CA LEU A 16 -2.35 10.13 10.18
C LEU A 16 -0.92 10.32 9.69
N ASN A 17 -0.35 11.47 10.04
CA ASN A 17 1.08 11.72 9.96
C ASN A 17 1.59 11.83 11.40
N LEU A 18 2.34 10.82 11.83
CA LEU A 18 2.87 10.75 13.18
C LEU A 18 4.40 10.76 13.14
N ASN A 19 5.02 10.56 14.29
CA ASN A 19 6.44 10.27 14.37
C ASN A 19 6.57 8.85 14.93
N TYR A 20 7.58 8.10 14.51
CA TYR A 20 7.95 6.77 15.02
C TYR A 20 7.92 6.60 16.55
N ASN A 21 8.09 7.69 17.29
CA ASN A 21 7.99 7.72 18.75
C ASN A 21 6.56 7.56 19.30
N CYS A 22 5.54 7.58 18.44
CA CYS A 22 4.13 7.40 18.81
C CYS A 22 3.62 6.10 18.17
N PRO A 23 3.96 4.93 18.74
CA PRO A 23 3.44 3.68 18.25
C PRO A 23 1.94 3.65 18.41
N ILE A 24 1.24 3.23 17.36
CA ILE A 24 -0.21 3.19 17.40
C ILE A 24 -0.69 1.78 17.73
N PRO A 25 -1.49 1.60 18.80
CA PRO A 25 -2.04 0.29 19.15
C PRO A 25 -2.97 -0.20 18.04
N SER A 26 -3.10 -1.54 17.93
CA SER A 26 -4.00 -2.25 17.03
C SER A 26 -5.29 -1.48 16.76
N PHE A 27 -5.36 -0.77 15.64
CA PHE A 27 -6.61 -0.14 15.24
C PHE A 27 -7.51 -1.19 14.63
N VAL A 28 -8.66 -1.43 15.24
CA VAL A 28 -9.83 -1.83 14.45
C VAL A 28 -10.23 -0.59 13.67
N PHE A 29 -9.60 -0.40 12.50
CA PHE A 29 -10.01 0.65 11.59
C PHE A 29 -11.50 0.49 11.29
N CYS A 30 -12.22 1.60 11.15
CA CYS A 30 -13.65 1.55 10.92
C CYS A 30 -13.93 0.92 9.55
N LYS A 31 -14.82 -0.08 9.49
CA LYS A 31 -15.27 -0.70 8.22
C LYS A 31 -15.88 0.31 7.22
N THR A 32 -16.17 1.51 7.69
CA THR A 32 -16.69 2.64 6.92
C THR A 32 -15.60 3.43 6.18
N LEU A 33 -14.31 3.17 6.44
CA LEU A 33 -13.23 3.89 5.78
C LEU A 33 -13.24 3.63 4.27
N VAL A 34 -13.15 4.73 3.54
CA VAL A 34 -12.97 4.81 2.10
C VAL A 34 -11.53 5.20 1.78
N VAL A 35 -10.91 6.00 2.65
CA VAL A 35 -9.55 6.54 2.49
C VAL A 35 -8.76 6.34 3.78
N LEU A 36 -7.60 5.73 3.67
CA LEU A 36 -6.65 5.54 4.75
C LEU A 36 -5.28 6.02 4.30
N LYS A 37 -4.72 7.00 5.00
CA LYS A 37 -3.36 7.50 4.80
C LYS A 37 -2.59 7.40 6.11
N LEU A 38 -1.44 6.75 6.05
CA LEU A 38 -0.53 6.59 7.18
C LEU A 38 0.86 7.02 6.73
N THR A 39 1.48 7.92 7.48
CA THR A 39 2.82 8.46 7.21
C THR A 39 3.66 8.50 8.48
N ASP A 40 4.91 8.05 8.39
CA ASP A 40 5.92 8.12 9.47
C ASP A 40 5.48 7.38 10.77
N ILE A 41 4.95 6.16 10.60
CA ILE A 41 4.26 5.41 11.66
C ILE A 41 4.96 4.08 11.96
N LEU A 42 5.07 3.77 13.27
CA LEU A 42 5.39 2.43 13.76
C LEU A 42 4.13 1.67 14.18
N VAL A 43 3.85 0.55 13.51
CA VAL A 43 2.77 -0.38 13.87
C VAL A 43 3.36 -1.47 14.78
N LEU A 44 2.83 -1.62 16.01
CA LEU A 44 3.41 -2.57 16.98
C LEU A 44 2.76 -3.95 17.01
N ASP A 45 1.49 -4.05 16.62
CA ASP A 45 0.68 -5.25 16.81
C ASP A 45 0.05 -5.75 15.49
N ASN A 46 -0.64 -6.90 15.57
CA ASN A 46 -1.36 -7.52 14.47
C ASN A 46 -2.33 -6.54 13.79
N PHE A 47 -1.94 -6.11 12.60
CA PHE A 47 -2.75 -5.32 11.68
C PHE A 47 -3.78 -6.23 10.99
N PHE A 48 -4.84 -6.63 11.71
CA PHE A 48 -5.99 -7.28 11.10
C PHE A 48 -6.92 -6.21 10.54
N VAL A 49 -6.95 -6.12 9.21
CA VAL A 49 -7.69 -5.10 8.49
C VAL A 49 -8.83 -5.79 7.77
N ASP A 50 -10.06 -5.46 8.12
CA ASP A 50 -11.25 -5.75 7.32
C ASP A 50 -11.88 -4.39 6.98
N LEU A 51 -11.48 -3.84 5.83
CA LEU A 51 -11.89 -2.53 5.34
C LEU A 51 -12.61 -2.68 4.00
N PRO A 52 -13.84 -3.21 4.02
CA PRO A 52 -14.56 -3.61 2.81
C PRO A 52 -14.91 -2.42 1.91
N LEU A 53 -14.97 -1.19 2.44
CA LEU A 53 -15.29 0.01 1.68
C LEU A 53 -14.05 0.80 1.21
N LEU A 54 -12.85 0.34 1.55
CA LEU A 54 -11.63 1.08 1.26
C LEU A 54 -11.36 1.11 -0.24
N LYS A 55 -11.19 2.33 -0.76
CA LYS A 55 -10.84 2.61 -2.14
C LYS A 55 -9.43 3.14 -2.28
N MET A 56 -8.95 3.87 -1.28
CA MET A 56 -7.64 4.53 -1.31
C MET A 56 -6.84 4.14 -0.08
N LEU A 57 -5.67 3.54 -0.30
CA LEU A 57 -4.72 3.15 0.74
C LEU A 57 -3.35 3.75 0.43
N TYR A 58 -2.88 4.65 1.29
CA TYR A 58 -1.58 5.28 1.16
C TYR A 58 -0.75 5.00 2.42
N LEU A 59 0.34 4.25 2.25
CA LEU A 59 1.31 3.94 3.28
C LEU A 59 2.66 4.51 2.85
N ASN A 60 3.15 5.49 3.60
CA ASN A 60 4.43 6.14 3.35
C ASN A 60 5.31 6.04 4.59
N ASP A 61 6.49 5.44 4.48
CA ASP A 61 7.43 5.28 5.60
C ASP A 61 6.74 4.67 6.85
N VAL A 62 5.99 3.58 6.62
CA VAL A 62 5.29 2.84 7.69
C VAL A 62 6.08 1.58 8.03
N MET A 63 6.57 1.52 9.27
CA MET A 63 7.30 0.36 9.77
C MET A 63 6.31 -0.70 10.27
N LEU A 64 6.22 -1.81 9.52
CA LEU A 64 5.43 -2.98 9.90
C LEU A 64 6.28 -3.96 10.73
N PRO A 65 5.68 -4.70 11.67
CA PRO A 65 6.39 -5.76 12.36
C PRO A 65 6.89 -6.82 11.38
N LYS A 66 8.11 -7.34 11.57
CA LYS A 66 8.72 -8.35 10.67
C LYS A 66 7.89 -9.63 10.46
N TYR A 67 7.04 -9.94 11.43
CA TYR A 67 6.14 -11.10 11.40
C TYR A 67 4.83 -10.82 10.64
N LEU A 68 4.50 -9.55 10.39
CA LEU A 68 3.31 -9.15 9.68
C LEU A 68 3.57 -9.20 8.18
N ASP A 69 2.72 -9.93 7.48
CA ASP A 69 2.74 -10.02 6.02
C ASP A 69 1.81 -8.96 5.43
N LEU A 70 2.34 -8.10 4.56
CA LEU A 70 1.56 -7.08 3.87
C LEU A 70 0.41 -7.69 3.06
N SER A 71 0.53 -8.95 2.62
CA SER A 71 -0.55 -9.65 1.92
C SER A 71 -1.85 -9.72 2.74
N HIS A 72 -1.76 -9.82 4.07
CA HIS A 72 -2.94 -9.87 4.95
C HIS A 72 -3.66 -8.53 5.02
N VAL A 73 -2.91 -7.42 5.07
CA VAL A 73 -3.46 -6.07 5.06
C VAL A 73 -4.21 -5.81 3.76
N LEU A 74 -3.59 -6.19 2.65
CA LEU A 74 -4.12 -5.98 1.30
C LEU A 74 -5.36 -6.85 1.01
N CYS A 75 -5.40 -8.10 1.49
CA CYS A 75 -6.58 -8.96 1.37
C CYS A 75 -7.80 -8.41 2.13
N GLY A 76 -7.58 -7.58 3.15
CA GLY A 76 -8.60 -6.85 3.88
C GLY A 76 -9.29 -5.72 3.11
N CYS A 77 -8.77 -5.36 1.93
CA CYS A 77 -9.17 -4.16 1.18
C CYS A 77 -9.61 -4.53 -0.26
N PRO A 78 -10.72 -5.27 -0.43
CA PRO A 78 -11.08 -5.88 -1.72
C PRO A 78 -11.47 -4.89 -2.83
N ASN A 79 -11.81 -3.65 -2.47
CA ASN A 79 -12.33 -2.64 -3.39
C ASN A 79 -11.34 -1.51 -3.70
N LEU A 80 -10.03 -1.75 -3.51
CA LEU A 80 -9.00 -0.75 -3.78
C LEU A 80 -9.02 -0.27 -5.23
N GLU A 81 -9.03 1.05 -5.38
CA GLU A 81 -8.97 1.79 -6.64
C GLU A 81 -7.63 2.53 -6.79
N ASP A 82 -7.03 2.95 -5.67
CA ASP A 82 -5.73 3.65 -5.59
C ASP A 82 -4.88 3.10 -4.44
N LEU A 83 -3.63 2.74 -4.73
CA LEU A 83 -2.69 2.14 -3.79
C LEU A 83 -1.34 2.86 -3.85
N GLU A 84 -0.85 3.35 -2.71
CA GLU A 84 0.49 3.92 -2.57
C GLU A 84 1.25 3.19 -1.46
N LEU A 85 2.41 2.64 -1.79
CA LEU A 85 3.32 1.95 -0.89
C LEU A 85 4.73 2.48 -1.11
N ASN A 86 5.09 3.52 -0.37
CA ASN A 86 6.37 4.20 -0.48
C ASN A 86 7.17 4.05 0.82
N ASP A 87 8.49 3.92 0.67
CA ASP A 87 9.47 3.81 1.76
C ASP A 87 9.14 2.75 2.81
N MET A 88 8.53 1.64 2.36
CA MET A 88 8.17 0.51 3.19
C MET A 88 9.28 -0.56 3.19
N ASP A 89 9.75 -0.97 4.37
CA ASP A 89 10.54 -2.19 4.56
C ASP A 89 9.61 -3.35 4.92
N CYS A 90 8.95 -3.93 3.90
CA CYS A 90 8.01 -5.03 4.09
C CYS A 90 8.22 -6.17 3.10
N GLU A 91 8.01 -7.40 3.57
CA GLU A 91 8.01 -8.60 2.74
C GLU A 91 6.56 -9.05 2.45
N ILE A 92 6.35 -9.56 1.23
CA ILE A 92 5.12 -10.24 0.87
C ILE A 92 5.39 -11.73 0.83
N LYS A 93 4.78 -12.47 1.76
CA LYS A 93 4.99 -13.93 1.90
C LYS A 93 3.79 -14.74 1.38
N GLY A 94 2.60 -14.19 1.56
CA GLY A 94 1.33 -14.78 1.20
C GLY A 94 0.89 -14.45 -0.22
N LYS A 95 -0.17 -15.13 -0.65
CA LYS A 95 -0.80 -14.87 -1.94
C LYS A 95 -1.71 -13.66 -1.83
N ILE A 96 -1.54 -12.71 -2.73
CA ILE A 96 -2.45 -11.57 -2.89
C ILE A 96 -3.39 -11.88 -4.05
N ASN A 97 -4.69 -11.77 -3.80
CA ASN A 97 -5.69 -11.84 -4.85
C ASN A 97 -5.58 -10.61 -5.76
N ARG A 98 -6.04 -10.72 -7.01
CA ARG A 98 -6.09 -9.54 -7.88
C ARG A 98 -6.96 -8.45 -7.25
N PHE A 99 -6.56 -7.19 -7.45
CA PHE A 99 -7.39 -6.03 -7.12
C PHE A 99 -8.25 -5.70 -8.34
N PRO A 100 -9.54 -6.08 -8.36
CA PRO A 100 -10.36 -5.97 -9.57
C PRO A 100 -10.63 -4.53 -9.99
N ASN A 101 -10.56 -3.59 -9.05
CA ASN A 101 -10.90 -2.19 -9.26
C ASN A 101 -9.66 -1.27 -9.27
N LEU A 102 -8.45 -1.82 -9.17
CA LEU A 102 -7.25 -0.99 -9.03
C LEU A 102 -6.96 -0.24 -10.32
N VAL A 103 -7.08 1.08 -10.25
CA VAL A 103 -6.86 2.00 -11.38
C VAL A 103 -5.47 2.60 -11.31
N ARG A 104 -4.97 2.87 -10.10
CA ARG A 104 -3.74 3.59 -9.85
C ARG A 104 -2.90 2.85 -8.82
N ALA A 105 -1.59 2.80 -9.05
CA ALA A 105 -0.64 2.28 -8.08
C ALA A 105 0.64 3.11 -8.09
N SER A 106 1.16 3.40 -6.90
CA SER A 106 2.50 3.94 -6.67
C SER A 106 3.22 3.01 -5.73
N ILE A 107 4.29 2.36 -6.18
CA ILE A 107 4.97 1.34 -5.37
C ILE A 107 6.48 1.45 -5.47
N ASN A 108 7.15 1.18 -4.35
CA ASN A 108 8.58 0.91 -4.37
C ASN A 108 8.87 -0.42 -5.07
N ASN A 109 10.01 -0.46 -5.76
CA ASN A 109 10.39 -1.57 -6.61
C ASN A 109 10.47 -2.90 -5.85
N GLY A 110 9.67 -3.88 -6.27
CA GLY A 110 9.78 -5.26 -5.78
C GLY A 110 8.90 -5.62 -4.58
N ILE A 111 8.12 -4.67 -4.04
CA ILE A 111 7.17 -4.98 -2.97
C ILE A 111 6.06 -5.90 -3.49
N LEU A 112 5.45 -5.57 -4.64
CA LEU A 112 4.29 -6.28 -5.18
C LEU A 112 4.59 -6.97 -6.53
N PRO A 113 3.99 -8.16 -6.79
CA PRO A 113 4.10 -8.84 -8.07
C PRO A 113 3.34 -8.10 -9.20
N LEU A 114 3.88 -8.11 -10.41
CA LEU A 114 3.34 -7.36 -11.55
C LEU A 114 1.95 -7.83 -11.99
N GLU A 115 1.59 -9.08 -11.68
CA GLU A 115 0.28 -9.67 -12.00
C GLU A 115 -0.90 -8.93 -11.35
N LEU A 116 -0.63 -8.13 -10.31
CA LEU A 116 -1.63 -7.30 -9.63
C LEU A 116 -1.95 -6.01 -10.38
N PHE A 117 -1.10 -5.60 -11.33
CA PHE A 117 -1.20 -4.32 -12.03
C PHE A 117 -1.71 -4.43 -13.48
N LYS A 118 -2.23 -5.61 -13.88
CA LYS A 118 -2.69 -5.85 -15.26
C LYS A 118 -3.77 -4.88 -15.73
N ASP A 119 -4.62 -4.44 -14.80
CA ASP A 119 -5.77 -3.58 -15.08
C ASP A 119 -5.53 -2.10 -14.70
N VAL A 120 -4.33 -1.77 -14.24
CA VAL A 120 -3.94 -0.42 -13.81
C VAL A 120 -3.74 0.50 -15.01
N HIS A 121 -4.22 1.73 -14.88
CA HIS A 121 -4.10 2.78 -15.88
C HIS A 121 -2.93 3.72 -15.59
N VAL A 122 -2.62 3.92 -14.31
CA VAL A 122 -1.52 4.78 -13.87
C VAL A 122 -0.62 4.01 -12.91
N LEU A 123 0.65 3.85 -13.28
CA LEU A 123 1.63 3.19 -12.44
C LEU A 123 2.81 4.13 -12.19
N LYS A 124 3.12 4.34 -10.93
CA LYS A 124 4.31 5.06 -10.48
C LYS A 124 5.24 4.07 -9.80
N PHE A 125 6.50 4.12 -10.20
CA PHE A 125 7.58 3.44 -9.52
C PHE A 125 8.61 4.44 -9.05
N ASP A 126 8.95 4.40 -7.78
CA ASP A 126 10.11 5.11 -7.25
C ASP A 126 11.28 4.11 -7.13
N TRP A 127 12.37 4.39 -7.88
CA TRP A 127 13.52 3.52 -8.04
C TRP A 127 14.77 4.09 -7.39
N ILE A 128 15.47 3.24 -6.64
CA ILE A 128 16.90 3.40 -6.40
C ILE A 128 17.61 2.81 -7.62
N MET A 129 17.98 3.66 -8.58
CA MET A 129 18.49 3.18 -9.88
C MET A 129 19.89 2.58 -9.77
N SER A 130 20.07 1.38 -10.33
CA SER A 130 21.37 0.86 -10.76
C SER A 130 21.26 0.44 -12.24
N LEU A 131 21.99 1.12 -13.12
CA LEU A 131 21.78 1.08 -14.58
C LEU A 131 21.73 -0.35 -15.19
N THR A 132 21.09 -0.44 -16.37
CA THR A 132 20.74 -1.61 -17.21
C THR A 132 19.67 -2.57 -16.67
N LYS A 133 19.72 -2.97 -15.39
CA LYS A 133 18.71 -3.89 -14.83
C LYS A 133 17.32 -3.25 -14.71
N ASP A 134 17.27 -1.93 -14.53
CA ASP A 134 16.03 -1.19 -14.33
C ASP A 134 15.23 -1.04 -15.64
N TRP A 135 15.89 -0.82 -16.78
CA TRP A 135 15.20 -0.74 -18.08
C TRP A 135 14.55 -2.06 -18.49
N LEU A 136 15.15 -3.20 -18.15
CA LEU A 136 14.49 -4.51 -18.33
C LEU A 136 13.21 -4.63 -17.49
N ARG A 137 13.16 -3.99 -16.30
CA ARG A 137 11.94 -3.93 -15.48
C ARG A 137 10.89 -3.02 -16.10
N VAL A 138 11.26 -1.85 -16.68
CA VAL A 138 10.32 -1.04 -17.47
C VAL A 138 9.67 -1.90 -18.55
N LEU A 139 10.48 -2.60 -19.35
CA LEU A 139 9.96 -3.43 -20.44
C LEU A 139 9.03 -4.54 -19.93
N LYS A 140 9.36 -5.16 -18.79
CA LYS A 140 8.45 -6.13 -18.14
C LYS A 140 7.13 -5.47 -17.75
N VAL A 141 7.15 -4.30 -17.11
CA VAL A 141 5.93 -3.56 -16.74
C VAL A 141 5.06 -3.28 -17.96
N LEU A 142 5.64 -2.70 -19.02
CA LEU A 142 4.92 -2.38 -20.25
C LEU A 142 4.29 -3.61 -20.90
N ASN A 143 4.98 -4.75 -20.86
CA ASN A 143 4.46 -6.02 -21.40
C ASN A 143 3.37 -6.66 -20.52
N HIS A 144 3.34 -6.38 -19.20
CA HIS A 144 2.40 -7.01 -18.27
C HIS A 144 1.15 -6.15 -18.00
N CYS A 145 1.20 -4.84 -18.26
CA CYS A 145 0.13 -3.89 -17.95
C CYS A 145 -0.50 -3.33 -19.24
N PRO A 146 -1.35 -4.10 -19.96
CA PRO A 146 -1.88 -3.70 -21.26
C PRO A 146 -2.82 -2.49 -21.23
N LYS A 147 -3.39 -2.15 -20.06
CA LYS A 147 -4.26 -0.98 -19.88
C LYS A 147 -3.51 0.29 -19.46
N LEU A 148 -2.18 0.20 -19.30
CA LEU A 148 -1.38 1.30 -18.79
C LEU A 148 -1.40 2.50 -19.75
N GLN A 149 -1.85 3.64 -19.22
CA GLN A 149 -1.90 4.92 -19.96
C GLN A 149 -0.78 5.86 -19.51
N SER A 150 -0.32 5.73 -18.27
CA SER A 150 0.72 6.58 -17.71
C SER A 150 1.67 5.77 -16.85
N LEU A 151 2.97 5.91 -17.13
CA LEU A 151 4.05 5.32 -16.35
C LEU A 151 4.95 6.43 -15.83
N PHE A 152 5.06 6.54 -14.52
CA PHE A 152 5.97 7.47 -13.83
C PHE A 152 7.12 6.68 -13.24
N ILE A 153 8.35 7.15 -13.46
CA ILE A 153 9.56 6.53 -12.94
C ILE A 153 10.34 7.60 -12.17
N GLY A 154 10.32 7.50 -10.84
CA GLY A 154 11.15 8.29 -9.95
C GLY A 154 12.57 7.71 -9.89
N ILE A 155 13.57 8.58 -9.95
CA ILE A 155 14.99 8.20 -9.93
C ILE A 155 15.63 8.86 -8.71
N HIS A 156 15.97 8.05 -7.72
CA HIS A 156 16.71 8.51 -6.54
C HIS A 156 18.20 8.28 -6.76
N LYS A 157 19.00 9.35 -6.64
CA LYS A 157 20.47 9.24 -6.61
C LYS A 157 20.88 8.70 -5.23
N VAL A 158 21.71 7.67 -5.23
CA VAL A 158 22.42 7.17 -4.04
C VAL A 158 23.48 8.17 -3.61
#